data_AF-A0A0F0KE95-F1
#
_entry.id   AF-A0A0F0KE95-F1
#
_cell.length_a   1.000
_cell.length_b   1.000
_cell.length_c   1.000
_cell.angle_alpha   90.00
_cell.angle_beta   90.00
_cell.angle_gamma   90.00
#
_symmetry.space_group_name_H-M   'P 1'
#
loop_
_entity.id
_entity.type
_entity.pdbx_description
1 polymer ?
#
loop_
_entity_poly.entity_id
_entity_poly.type
_entity_poly.pdbx_seq_one_letter_code
_entity_poly.pdbx_strand_id
1 'polypeptide(L)'
;MLGEVMGQAATDFANRALSTREEARVSTVLDLAAEEISRRLRDGESFRDDGFFDPGSQDADEVLEGVLRAAQAEHQQKKLPHLARVFANIAFDPPLSAEVANLVIRQAESISWLEMCLVSLISRPEEFPLPAAGLKNDGSTWNDWAVTDSFNSMIGDGGLLYYPPRHPERSLPGFDMRLSSVKLSSRGTLLAGLMDLETIERSEIAAPYEVLVRFATEFEDEGA
;
A
#
# COMPACT_ATOMS: atom_id res chain seq x y z
N MET A 1 -12.55 16.65 19.18
CA MET A 1 -11.42 16.82 18.25
C MET A 1 -11.49 15.77 17.14
N LEU A 2 -11.04 14.52 17.29
CA LEU A 2 -11.16 13.52 16.20
C LEU A 2 -12.59 13.28 15.69
N GLY A 3 -13.55 13.03 16.60
CA GLY A 3 -14.95 12.81 16.20
C GLY A 3 -15.60 14.04 15.55
N GLU A 4 -15.05 15.23 15.82
CA GLU A 4 -15.49 16.49 15.22
C GLU A 4 -14.94 16.62 13.80
N VAL A 5 -13.65 16.35 13.59
CA VAL A 5 -13.00 16.25 12.26
C VAL A 5 -13.75 15.26 11.36
N MET A 6 -13.99 14.04 11.86
CA MET A 6 -14.72 13.01 11.12
C MET A 6 -16.15 13.44 10.79
N GLY A 7 -16.86 14.04 11.75
CA GLY A 7 -18.24 14.51 11.55
C GLY A 7 -18.35 15.68 10.56
N GLN A 8 -17.40 16.62 10.61
CA GLN A 8 -17.36 17.77 9.71
C GLN A 8 -17.02 17.32 8.29
N ALA A 9 -15.98 16.51 8.10
CA ALA A 9 -15.61 15.98 6.79
C ALA A 9 -16.74 15.15 6.17
N ALA A 10 -17.44 14.32 6.95
CA ALA A 10 -18.60 13.57 6.48
C ALA A 10 -19.73 14.50 5.99
N THR A 11 -20.00 15.58 6.72
CA THR A 11 -21.02 16.58 6.36
C THR A 11 -20.64 17.31 5.07
N ASP A 12 -19.39 17.75 4.95
CA ASP A 12 -18.89 18.46 3.77
C ASP A 12 -18.89 17.57 2.53
N PHE A 13 -18.60 16.27 2.69
CA PHE A 13 -18.68 15.30 1.60
C PHE A 13 -20.14 15.01 1.19
N ALA A 14 -21.05 14.85 2.17
CA ALA A 14 -22.47 14.60 1.92
C ALA A 14 -23.18 15.78 1.23
N ASN A 15 -22.69 17.00 1.43
CA ASN A 15 -23.21 18.19 0.75
C ASN A 15 -22.85 18.25 -0.75
N ARG A 16 -22.01 17.33 -1.26
CA ARG A 16 -21.69 17.18 -2.68
C ARG A 16 -22.71 16.25 -3.34
N ALA A 17 -23.00 16.46 -4.63
CA ALA A 17 -23.87 15.55 -5.39
C ALA A 17 -23.13 14.25 -5.72
N LEU A 18 -23.18 13.28 -4.80
CA LEU A 18 -22.60 11.95 -4.98
C LEU A 18 -23.60 10.97 -5.61
N SER A 19 -23.10 10.03 -6.40
CA SER A 19 -23.86 8.83 -6.72
C SER A 19 -23.97 7.90 -5.51
N THR A 20 -25.01 7.06 -5.47
CA THR A 20 -25.19 6.06 -4.39
C THR A 20 -23.98 5.15 -4.19
N ARG A 21 -23.22 4.86 -5.26
CA ARG A 21 -22.02 4.01 -5.16
C ARG A 21 -20.84 4.76 -4.53
N GLU A 22 -20.67 6.05 -4.86
CA GLU A 22 -19.64 6.89 -4.25
C GLU A 22 -19.92 7.11 -2.77
N GLU A 23 -21.16 7.43 -2.42
CA GLU A 23 -21.62 7.58 -1.04
C GLU A 23 -21.35 6.30 -0.23
N ALA A 24 -21.70 5.13 -0.78
CA ALA A 24 -21.46 3.85 -0.10
C ALA A 24 -19.97 3.59 0.18
N ARG A 25 -19.07 3.93 -0.74
CA ARG A 25 -17.61 3.74 -0.54
C ARG A 25 -17.06 4.67 0.52
N VAL A 26 -17.46 5.95 0.48
CA VAL A 26 -17.06 6.96 1.47
C VAL A 26 -17.55 6.56 2.86
N SER A 27 -18.83 6.16 2.99
CA SER A 27 -19.39 5.67 4.26
C SER A 27 -18.61 4.47 4.77
N THR A 28 -18.36 3.48 3.91
CA THR A 28 -17.60 2.27 4.28
C THR A 28 -16.22 2.61 4.84
N VAL A 29 -15.50 3.54 4.21
CA VAL A 29 -14.16 3.94 4.69
C VAL A 29 -14.23 4.69 6.01
N LEU A 30 -15.20 5.59 6.19
CA LEU A 30 -15.42 6.30 7.46
C LEU A 30 -15.74 5.32 8.60
N ASP A 31 -16.65 4.39 8.36
CA ASP A 31 -17.11 3.41 9.35
C ASP A 31 -15.95 2.51 9.78
N LEU A 32 -15.19 1.96 8.83
CA LEU A 32 -14.04 1.10 9.10
C LEU A 32 -12.91 1.85 9.82
N ALA A 33 -12.65 3.11 9.45
CA ALA A 33 -11.63 3.92 10.13
C ALA A 33 -12.05 4.23 11.57
N ALA A 34 -13.32 4.60 11.79
CA ALA A 34 -13.85 4.86 13.12
C ALA A 34 -13.84 3.60 14.01
N GLU A 35 -14.19 2.44 13.44
CA GLU A 35 -14.12 1.14 14.13
C GLU A 35 -12.69 0.83 14.56
N GLU A 36 -11.72 0.98 13.66
CA GLU A 36 -10.32 0.69 13.94
C GLU A 36 -9.74 1.63 15.00
N ILE A 37 -9.99 2.94 14.89
CA ILE A 37 -9.55 3.91 15.90
C ILE A 37 -10.18 3.58 17.26
N SER A 38 -11.47 3.25 17.30
CA SER A 38 -12.17 2.87 18.52
C SER A 38 -11.65 1.57 19.11
N ARG A 39 -11.20 0.62 18.28
CA ARG A 39 -10.52 -0.60 18.73
C ARG A 39 -9.17 -0.28 19.39
N ARG A 40 -8.30 0.48 18.71
CA ARG A 40 -6.97 0.85 19.24
C ARG A 40 -7.05 1.63 20.55
N LEU A 41 -8.00 2.57 20.67
CA LEU A 41 -8.25 3.29 21.92
C LEU A 41 -8.69 2.35 23.06
N ARG A 42 -9.53 1.35 22.78
CA ARG A 42 -9.93 0.33 23.77
C ARG A 42 -8.77 -0.57 24.18
N ASP A 43 -7.83 -0.82 23.27
CA ASP A 43 -6.63 -1.60 23.52
C ASP A 43 -5.53 -0.81 24.26
N GLY A 44 -5.81 0.45 24.60
CA GLY A 44 -4.94 1.30 25.41
C GLY A 44 -3.89 2.08 24.61
N GLU A 45 -3.97 2.05 23.28
CA GLU A 45 -3.11 2.88 22.44
C GLU A 45 -3.47 4.35 22.58
N SER A 46 -2.44 5.19 22.57
CA SER A 46 -2.59 6.63 22.71
C SER A 46 -2.58 7.30 21.35
N PHE A 47 -3.56 8.15 21.15
CA PHE A 47 -3.66 9.03 20.00
C PHE A 47 -2.47 9.99 19.94
N ARG A 48 -2.12 10.49 18.74
CA ARG A 48 -1.11 11.55 18.63
C ARG A 48 -1.59 12.83 19.34
N ASP A 49 -0.67 13.50 20.03
CA ASP A 49 -0.91 14.69 20.85
C ASP A 49 -0.03 15.89 20.43
N ASP A 50 0.47 15.85 19.20
CA ASP A 50 1.44 16.78 18.61
C ASP A 50 0.79 17.97 17.88
N GLY A 51 -0.49 18.23 18.14
CA GLY A 51 -1.26 19.31 17.56
C GLY A 51 -1.86 19.04 16.17
N PHE A 52 -1.67 17.83 15.63
CA PHE A 52 -2.23 17.45 14.32
C PHE A 52 -3.76 17.60 14.23
N PHE A 53 -4.45 17.39 15.36
CA PHE A 53 -5.91 17.49 15.49
C PHE A 53 -6.36 18.74 16.27
N ASP A 54 -5.46 19.70 16.52
CA ASP A 54 -5.79 20.90 17.27
C ASP A 54 -6.72 21.83 16.48
N PRO A 55 -7.61 22.58 17.15
CA PRO A 55 -8.46 23.55 16.49
C PRO A 55 -7.64 24.60 15.72
N GLY A 56 -7.88 24.71 14.41
CA GLY A 56 -7.16 25.62 13.51
C GLY A 56 -6.01 24.98 12.72
N SER A 57 -5.62 23.75 13.05
CA SER A 57 -4.85 22.89 12.16
C SER A 57 -5.73 22.42 10.99
N GLN A 58 -5.20 22.46 9.77
CA GLN A 58 -5.88 21.90 8.60
C GLN A 58 -5.38 20.49 8.26
N ASP A 59 -4.32 20.02 8.93
CA ASP A 59 -3.61 18.79 8.60
C ASP A 59 -4.53 17.56 8.65
N ALA A 60 -5.29 17.40 9.74
CA ALA A 60 -6.21 16.29 9.90
C ALA A 60 -7.36 16.32 8.89
N ASP A 61 -7.91 17.50 8.62
CA ASP A 61 -9.01 17.70 7.67
C ASP A 61 -8.55 17.39 6.23
N GLU A 62 -7.36 17.88 5.84
CA GLU A 62 -6.78 17.62 4.53
C GLU A 62 -6.48 16.14 4.31
N VAL A 63 -5.87 15.48 5.30
CA VAL A 63 -5.56 14.05 5.23
C VAL A 63 -6.84 13.23 5.15
N LEU A 64 -7.84 13.54 5.98
CA LEU A 64 -9.12 12.84 5.93
C LEU A 64 -9.82 13.08 4.59
N GLU A 65 -9.90 14.32 4.11
CA GLU A 65 -10.49 14.62 2.81
C GLU A 65 -9.78 13.87 1.68
N GLY A 66 -8.45 13.79 1.71
CA GLY A 66 -7.66 13.01 0.76
C GLY A 66 -8.06 11.53 0.74
N VAL A 67 -8.19 10.90 1.91
CA VAL A 67 -8.65 9.51 2.04
C VAL A 67 -10.09 9.34 1.51
N LEU A 68 -11.00 10.26 1.84
CA LEU A 68 -12.39 10.18 1.37
C LEU A 68 -12.51 10.38 -0.14
N ARG A 69 -11.68 11.24 -0.74
CA ARG A 69 -11.61 11.40 -2.21
C ARG A 69 -11.08 10.13 -2.88
N ALA A 70 -10.04 9.51 -2.33
CA ALA A 70 -9.53 8.23 -2.84
C ALA A 70 -10.61 7.14 -2.75
N ALA A 71 -11.33 7.06 -1.63
CA ALA A 71 -12.45 6.14 -1.45
C ALA A 71 -13.61 6.40 -2.43
N GLN A 72 -13.94 7.67 -2.64
CA GLN A 72 -14.95 8.10 -3.59
C GLN A 72 -14.63 7.62 -5.00
N ALA A 73 -13.38 7.81 -5.46
CA ALA A 73 -12.95 7.45 -6.81
C ALA A 73 -12.72 5.94 -7.01
N GLU A 74 -12.58 5.16 -5.92
CA GLU A 74 -12.19 3.76 -6.02
C GLU A 74 -13.25 2.86 -6.66
N HIS A 75 -12.81 1.97 -7.55
CA HIS A 75 -13.65 0.97 -8.22
C HIS A 75 -13.45 -0.46 -7.71
N GLN A 76 -12.35 -0.75 -7.01
CA GLN A 76 -12.00 -2.04 -6.42
C GLN A 76 -12.36 -2.02 -4.93
N GLN A 77 -13.54 -2.55 -4.58
CA GLN A 77 -14.04 -2.54 -3.19
C GLN A 77 -13.08 -3.18 -2.19
N LYS A 78 -12.25 -4.14 -2.61
CA LYS A 78 -11.22 -4.77 -1.77
C LYS A 78 -10.21 -3.77 -1.19
N LYS A 79 -10.01 -2.60 -1.83
CA LYS A 79 -9.10 -1.57 -1.33
C LYS A 79 -9.67 -0.74 -0.18
N LEU A 80 -11.00 -0.71 0.01
CA LEU A 80 -11.64 0.20 0.97
C LEU A 80 -11.19 -0.04 2.43
N PRO A 81 -11.09 -1.29 2.94
CA PRO A 81 -10.57 -1.51 4.28
C PRO A 81 -9.16 -0.95 4.46
N HIS A 82 -8.31 -1.07 3.44
CA HIS A 82 -6.93 -0.58 3.51
C HIS A 82 -6.83 0.94 3.36
N LEU A 83 -7.73 1.58 2.61
CA LEU A 83 -7.86 3.05 2.61
C LEU A 83 -8.28 3.58 3.98
N ALA A 84 -9.20 2.88 4.66
CA ALA A 84 -9.58 3.22 6.03
C ALA A 84 -8.40 3.11 7.01
N ARG A 85 -7.54 2.11 6.82
CA ARG A 85 -6.31 1.91 7.61
C ARG A 85 -5.35 3.09 7.49
N VAL A 86 -5.26 3.76 6.34
CA VAL A 86 -4.38 4.92 6.16
C VAL A 86 -4.70 6.01 7.18
N PHE A 87 -5.96 6.47 7.25
CA PHE A 87 -6.34 7.50 8.21
C PHE A 87 -6.21 7.02 9.65
N ALA A 88 -6.67 5.79 9.94
CA ALA A 88 -6.59 5.23 11.27
C ALA A 88 -5.13 5.16 11.76
N ASN A 89 -4.19 4.70 10.92
CA ASN A 89 -2.79 4.55 11.31
C ASN A 89 -2.07 5.90 11.49
N ILE A 90 -2.35 6.89 10.62
CA ILE A 90 -1.80 8.25 10.77
C ILE A 90 -2.21 8.88 12.10
N ALA A 91 -3.41 8.58 12.59
CA ALA A 91 -3.94 9.13 13.82
C ALA A 91 -3.20 8.67 15.09
N PHE A 92 -2.38 7.62 14.99
CA PHE A 92 -1.56 7.08 16.09
C PHE A 92 -0.05 7.08 15.77
N ASP A 93 0.39 7.78 14.72
CA ASP A 93 1.80 7.85 14.32
C ASP A 93 2.27 9.31 14.28
N PRO A 94 2.69 9.88 15.44
CA PRO A 94 3.08 11.29 15.56
C PRO A 94 4.22 11.72 14.62
N PRO A 95 5.26 10.90 14.36
CA PRO A 95 6.30 11.23 13.38
C PRO A 95 5.81 11.53 11.96
N LEU A 96 4.60 11.13 11.58
CA LEU A 96 4.08 11.35 10.24
C LEU A 96 3.44 12.74 10.10
N SER A 97 4.03 13.57 9.24
CA SER A 97 3.46 14.86 8.85
C SER A 97 2.32 14.71 7.84
N ALA A 98 1.51 15.75 7.68
CA ALA A 98 0.45 15.81 6.68
C ALA A 98 0.98 15.65 5.25
N GLU A 99 2.17 16.16 4.95
CA GLU A 99 2.77 16.02 3.61
C GLU A 99 3.12 14.57 3.28
N VAL A 100 3.68 13.84 4.26
CA VAL A 100 4.00 12.41 4.12
C VAL A 100 2.72 11.60 3.98
N ALA A 101 1.71 11.88 4.81
CA ALA A 101 0.39 11.27 4.71
C ALA A 101 -0.23 11.46 3.32
N ASN A 102 -0.21 12.69 2.79
CA ASN A 102 -0.72 13.00 1.46
C ASN A 102 0.06 12.29 0.33
N LEU A 103 1.38 12.09 0.49
CA LEU A 103 2.16 11.28 -0.46
C LEU A 103 1.69 9.83 -0.48
N VAL A 104 1.38 9.27 0.68
CA VAL A 104 0.89 7.89 0.80
C VAL A 104 -0.53 7.77 0.27
N ILE A 105 -1.41 8.72 0.55
CA ILE A 105 -2.79 8.73 0.02
C ILE A 105 -2.77 8.70 -1.52
N ARG A 106 -1.95 9.55 -2.16
CA ARG A 106 -1.81 9.54 -3.63
C ARG A 106 -1.31 8.20 -4.15
N GLN A 107 -0.36 7.58 -3.47
CA GLN A 107 0.16 6.27 -3.85
C GLN A 107 -0.88 5.15 -3.65
N ALA A 108 -1.65 5.20 -2.55
CA ALA A 108 -2.71 4.26 -2.24
C ALA A 108 -3.87 4.35 -3.26
N GLU A 109 -4.19 5.56 -3.71
CA GLU A 109 -5.15 5.80 -4.79
C GLU A 109 -4.65 5.18 -6.11
N SER A 110 -3.37 5.37 -6.45
CA SER A 110 -2.85 4.98 -7.77
C SER A 110 -2.63 3.49 -7.96
N ILE A 111 -2.35 2.72 -6.90
CA ILE A 111 -2.07 1.28 -7.04
C ILE A 111 -3.33 0.43 -7.17
N SER A 112 -3.25 -0.63 -7.95
CA SER A 112 -4.28 -1.65 -8.08
C SER A 112 -4.31 -2.61 -6.88
N TRP A 113 -5.38 -3.40 -6.77
CA TRP A 113 -5.44 -4.50 -5.80
C TRP A 113 -4.33 -5.52 -6.02
N LEU A 114 -3.97 -5.80 -7.29
CA LEU A 114 -2.88 -6.71 -7.63
C LEU A 114 -1.53 -6.19 -7.08
N GLU A 115 -1.25 -4.91 -7.26
CA GLU A 115 -0.02 -4.31 -6.74
C GLU A 115 0.01 -4.31 -5.20
N MET A 116 -1.13 -4.08 -4.53
CA MET A 116 -1.23 -4.27 -3.08
C MET A 116 -0.90 -5.71 -2.66
N CYS A 117 -1.40 -6.71 -3.38
CA CYS A 117 -1.08 -8.11 -3.13
C CYS A 117 0.41 -8.40 -3.34
N LEU A 118 1.03 -7.82 -4.36
CA LEU A 118 2.47 -7.98 -4.62
C LEU A 118 3.34 -7.28 -3.57
N VAL A 119 2.94 -6.09 -3.08
CA VAL A 119 3.63 -5.44 -1.96
C VAL A 119 3.53 -6.30 -0.69
N SER A 120 2.34 -6.83 -0.40
CA SER A 120 2.11 -7.76 0.72
C SER A 120 2.91 -9.07 0.58
N LEU A 121 3.06 -9.59 -0.63
CA LEU A 121 3.89 -10.75 -0.92
C LEU A 121 5.35 -10.48 -0.50
N ILE A 122 5.91 -9.34 -0.94
CA ILE A 122 7.32 -9.01 -0.69
C ILE A 122 7.59 -8.68 0.78
N SER A 123 6.61 -8.19 1.54
CA SER A 123 6.76 -8.03 2.99
C SER A 123 6.73 -9.34 3.78
N ARG A 124 6.38 -10.47 3.15
CA ARG A 124 6.16 -11.78 3.81
C ARG A 124 7.04 -12.90 3.22
N PRO A 125 8.38 -12.74 3.17
CA PRO A 125 9.27 -13.69 2.50
C PRO A 125 9.28 -15.09 3.12
N GLU A 126 8.96 -15.23 4.41
CA GLU A 126 8.85 -16.53 5.08
C GLU A 126 7.61 -17.32 4.65
N GLU A 127 6.53 -16.62 4.31
CA GLU A 127 5.28 -17.24 3.84
C GLU A 127 5.26 -17.48 2.33
N PHE A 128 5.95 -16.60 1.60
CA PHE A 128 6.04 -16.59 0.14
C PHE A 128 7.50 -16.53 -0.31
N PRO A 129 8.28 -17.61 -0.11
CA PRO A 129 9.69 -17.62 -0.50
C PRO A 129 9.81 -17.53 -2.01
N LEU A 130 10.43 -16.46 -2.50
CA LEU A 130 10.71 -16.26 -3.92
C LEU A 130 12.00 -16.97 -4.34
N PRO A 131 12.06 -17.51 -5.56
CA PRO A 131 13.22 -18.26 -6.05
C PRO A 131 14.44 -17.35 -6.27
N ALA A 132 15.63 -17.93 -6.15
CA ALA A 132 16.91 -17.27 -6.43
C ALA A 132 17.20 -17.16 -7.94
N ALA A 133 16.23 -16.65 -8.69
CA ALA A 133 16.19 -16.65 -10.15
C ALA A 133 15.71 -15.28 -10.65
N GLY A 134 16.00 -14.96 -11.92
CA GLY A 134 15.48 -13.75 -12.57
C GLY A 134 14.02 -13.95 -12.99
N LEU A 135 13.31 -12.85 -13.25
CA LEU A 135 11.95 -12.90 -13.79
C LEU A 135 11.96 -12.65 -15.29
N LYS A 136 11.37 -13.57 -16.08
CA LYS A 136 11.07 -13.30 -17.48
C LYS A 136 9.75 -12.55 -17.61
N ASN A 137 9.71 -11.60 -18.54
CA ASN A 137 8.47 -10.91 -18.89
C ASN A 137 7.78 -11.64 -20.06
N ASP A 138 7.40 -12.90 -19.83
CA ASP A 138 6.80 -13.80 -20.82
C ASP A 138 5.47 -14.39 -20.30
N GLY A 139 4.53 -13.52 -19.95
CA GLY A 139 3.19 -13.95 -19.53
C GLY A 139 2.50 -14.84 -20.57
N SER A 140 2.17 -16.07 -20.20
CA SER A 140 1.45 -17.02 -21.07
C SER A 140 -0.03 -16.66 -21.24
N THR A 141 -0.55 -15.82 -20.34
CA THR A 141 -1.92 -15.27 -20.34
C THR A 141 -1.91 -13.78 -20.00
N TRP A 142 -3.03 -13.08 -20.20
CA TRP A 142 -3.16 -11.68 -19.78
C TRP A 142 -3.00 -11.47 -18.27
N ASN A 143 -3.45 -12.45 -17.46
CA ASN A 143 -3.28 -12.39 -16.01
C ASN A 143 -1.81 -12.56 -15.63
N ASP A 144 -1.11 -13.48 -16.30
CA ASP A 144 0.32 -13.70 -16.09
C ASP A 144 1.11 -12.43 -16.42
N TRP A 145 0.81 -11.86 -17.59
CA TRP A 145 1.40 -10.59 -18.04
C TRP A 145 1.12 -9.47 -17.04
N ALA A 146 -0.12 -9.33 -16.55
CA ALA A 146 -0.45 -8.28 -15.58
C ALA A 146 0.38 -8.41 -14.30
N VAL A 147 0.59 -9.62 -13.79
CA VAL A 147 1.44 -9.85 -12.61
C VAL A 147 2.89 -9.50 -12.90
N THR A 148 3.47 -10.01 -14.00
CA THR A 148 4.88 -9.75 -14.32
C THR A 148 5.13 -8.29 -14.66
N ASP A 149 4.20 -7.64 -15.36
CA ASP A 149 4.26 -6.23 -15.73
C ASP A 149 4.10 -5.30 -14.53
N SER A 150 3.11 -5.54 -13.65
CA SER A 150 2.95 -4.79 -12.40
C SER A 150 4.17 -4.95 -11.49
N PHE A 151 4.72 -6.17 -11.39
CA PHE A 151 5.93 -6.40 -10.60
C PHE A 151 7.13 -5.58 -11.11
N ASN A 152 7.39 -5.62 -12.41
CA ASN A 152 8.47 -4.87 -13.03
C ASN A 152 8.24 -3.35 -12.95
N SER A 153 7.01 -2.89 -13.16
CA SER A 153 6.63 -1.47 -13.07
C SER A 153 6.83 -0.91 -11.67
N MET A 154 6.58 -1.70 -10.62
CA MET A 154 6.86 -1.29 -9.23
C MET A 154 8.34 -1.18 -8.89
N ILE A 155 9.23 -1.85 -9.64
CA ILE A 155 10.68 -1.73 -9.51
C ILE A 155 11.18 -0.50 -10.28
N GLY A 156 10.62 -0.25 -11.46
CA GLY A 156 10.89 0.92 -12.28
C GLY A 156 10.13 2.15 -11.79
N ASP A 157 9.13 2.57 -12.56
CA ASP A 157 8.44 3.85 -12.39
C ASP A 157 7.67 3.99 -11.07
N GLY A 158 7.15 2.88 -10.53
CA GLY A 158 6.41 2.88 -9.27
C GLY A 158 7.29 3.10 -8.04
N GLY A 159 8.55 2.65 -8.09
CA GLY A 159 9.53 2.81 -7.01
C GLY A 159 9.09 2.23 -5.65
N LEU A 160 8.20 1.23 -5.65
CA LEU A 160 7.74 0.55 -4.43
C LEU A 160 8.65 -0.63 -4.08
N LEU A 161 9.28 -1.22 -5.09
CA LEU A 161 10.20 -2.34 -4.97
C LEU A 161 11.58 -1.92 -5.47
N TYR A 162 12.62 -2.62 -5.04
CA TYR A 162 13.96 -2.45 -5.61
C TYR A 162 14.79 -3.73 -5.51
N TYR A 163 15.74 -3.87 -6.44
CA TYR A 163 16.82 -4.84 -6.32
C TYR A 163 17.98 -4.22 -5.53
N PRO A 164 18.52 -4.90 -4.51
CA PRO A 164 19.61 -4.36 -3.72
C PRO A 164 20.92 -4.30 -4.51
N PRO A 165 21.81 -3.35 -4.19
CA PRO A 165 23.12 -3.29 -4.82
C PRO A 165 23.94 -4.52 -4.48
N ARG A 166 24.67 -5.03 -5.48
CA ARG A 166 25.66 -6.09 -5.35
C ARG A 166 27.05 -5.49 -5.51
N HIS A 167 27.91 -5.71 -4.51
CA HIS A 167 29.30 -5.26 -4.50
C HIS A 167 30.24 -6.48 -4.58
N PRO A 168 30.48 -7.02 -5.78
CA PRO A 168 31.42 -8.12 -5.96
C PRO A 168 32.86 -7.61 -5.81
N GLU A 169 33.75 -8.44 -5.25
CA GLU A 169 35.16 -8.07 -5.02
C GLU A 169 35.96 -7.81 -6.30
N ARG A 170 35.53 -8.40 -7.43
CA ARG A 170 36.31 -8.44 -8.68
C ARG A 170 35.54 -8.00 -9.92
N SER A 171 34.30 -7.56 -9.80
CA SER A 171 33.51 -7.07 -10.94
C SER A 171 32.86 -5.72 -10.65
N LEU A 172 32.31 -5.10 -11.68
CA LEU A 172 31.64 -3.81 -11.54
C LEU A 172 30.46 -3.92 -10.56
N PRO A 173 30.21 -2.88 -9.75
CA PRO A 173 28.99 -2.81 -8.95
C PRO A 173 27.76 -2.98 -9.85
N GLY A 174 26.80 -3.78 -9.39
CA GLY A 174 25.56 -4.04 -10.09
C GLY A 174 24.40 -4.18 -9.11
N PHE A 175 23.31 -4.79 -9.57
CA PHE A 175 22.16 -5.10 -8.74
C PHE A 175 21.99 -6.61 -8.65
N ASP A 176 21.52 -7.08 -7.50
CA ASP A 176 21.13 -8.47 -7.34
C ASP A 176 19.71 -8.68 -7.89
N MET A 177 19.63 -9.00 -9.18
CA MET A 177 18.38 -9.11 -9.94
C MET A 177 17.56 -10.38 -9.64
N ARG A 178 17.91 -11.14 -8.59
CA ARG A 178 17.16 -12.32 -8.16
C ARG A 178 15.84 -11.92 -7.52
N LEU A 179 14.75 -12.62 -7.85
CA LEU A 179 13.44 -12.46 -7.22
C LEU A 179 13.52 -12.60 -5.69
N SER A 180 14.29 -13.57 -5.20
CA SER A 180 14.58 -13.76 -3.76
C SER A 180 15.22 -12.56 -3.07
N SER A 181 15.83 -11.64 -3.84
CA SER A 181 16.57 -10.50 -3.33
C SER A 181 15.77 -9.20 -3.36
N VAL A 182 14.60 -9.18 -4.01
CA VAL A 182 13.73 -7.99 -4.09
C VAL A 182 13.28 -7.55 -2.70
N LYS A 183 13.23 -6.24 -2.48
CA LYS A 183 12.80 -5.63 -1.23
C LYS A 183 11.81 -4.50 -1.48
N LEU A 184 11.00 -4.20 -0.47
CA LEU A 184 10.25 -2.95 -0.42
C LEU A 184 11.21 -1.77 -0.30
N SER A 185 11.02 -0.74 -1.10
CA SER A 185 11.67 0.56 -0.90
C SER A 185 11.13 1.23 0.37
N SER A 186 11.73 2.34 0.82
CA SER A 186 11.16 3.13 1.94
C SER A 186 9.71 3.56 1.66
N ARG A 187 9.38 3.85 0.40
CA ARG A 187 8.02 4.19 -0.02
C ARG A 187 7.10 2.96 0.06
N GLY A 188 7.57 1.80 -0.43
CA GLY A 188 6.84 0.53 -0.34
C GLY A 188 6.55 0.13 1.10
N THR A 189 7.55 0.23 1.98
CA THR A 189 7.41 -0.07 3.41
C THR A 189 6.42 0.86 4.10
N LEU A 190 6.51 2.17 3.85
CA LEU A 190 5.59 3.15 4.42
C LEU A 190 4.14 2.90 3.96
N LEU A 191 3.95 2.66 2.66
CA LEU A 191 2.64 2.34 2.09
C LEU A 191 2.08 1.05 2.69
N ALA A 192 2.91 0.00 2.77
CA ALA A 192 2.51 -1.29 3.32
C ALA A 192 2.06 -1.19 4.78
N GLY A 193 2.79 -0.43 5.60
CA GLY A 193 2.45 -0.21 7.00
C GLY A 193 1.18 0.61 7.17
N LEU A 194 1.06 1.76 6.48
CA LEU A 194 -0.11 2.62 6.64
C LEU A 194 -1.39 2.01 6.09
N MET A 195 -1.32 1.24 5.01
CA MET A 195 -2.47 0.51 4.46
C MET A 195 -2.72 -0.84 5.14
N ASP A 196 -1.88 -1.24 6.10
CA ASP A 196 -1.97 -2.52 6.79
C ASP A 196 -2.01 -3.71 5.81
N LEU A 197 -1.11 -3.71 4.82
CA LEU A 197 -1.15 -4.70 3.74
C LEU A 197 -0.78 -6.12 4.21
N GLU A 198 -0.22 -6.26 5.40
CA GLU A 198 0.04 -7.58 6.00
C GLU A 198 -1.24 -8.36 6.30
N THR A 199 -2.39 -7.67 6.46
CA THR A 199 -3.69 -8.31 6.71
C THR A 199 -4.35 -8.85 5.45
N ILE A 200 -3.77 -8.64 4.26
CA ILE A 200 -4.30 -9.23 3.03
C ILE A 200 -4.31 -10.75 3.16
N GLU A 201 -5.46 -11.35 2.82
CA GLU A 201 -5.65 -12.79 2.91
C GLU A 201 -4.63 -13.54 2.07
N ARG A 202 -4.07 -14.62 2.64
CA ARG A 202 -3.07 -15.45 1.98
C ARG A 202 -3.53 -15.98 0.61
N SER A 203 -4.82 -16.26 0.46
CA SER A 203 -5.47 -16.71 -0.78
C SER A 203 -5.32 -15.69 -1.92
N GLU A 204 -5.40 -14.39 -1.63
CA GLU A 204 -5.27 -13.32 -2.61
C GLU A 204 -3.83 -13.16 -3.09
N ILE A 205 -2.87 -13.45 -2.21
CA ILE A 205 -1.42 -13.36 -2.49
C ILE A 205 -0.90 -14.61 -3.22
N ALA A 206 -1.52 -15.77 -2.98
CA ALA A 206 -1.10 -17.04 -3.58
C ALA A 206 -1.11 -17.00 -5.12
N ALA A 207 -2.12 -16.36 -5.73
CA ALA A 207 -2.24 -16.28 -7.18
C ALA A 207 -1.07 -15.51 -7.85
N PRO A 208 -0.74 -14.26 -7.47
CA PRO A 208 0.44 -13.59 -8.02
C PRO A 208 1.76 -14.28 -7.66
N TYR A 209 1.85 -14.91 -6.47
CA TYR A 209 3.03 -15.70 -6.09
C TYR A 209 3.30 -16.86 -7.06
N GLU A 210 2.29 -17.67 -7.37
CA GLU A 210 2.41 -18.79 -8.30
C GLU A 210 2.87 -18.36 -9.69
N VAL A 211 2.43 -17.18 -10.15
CA VAL A 211 2.88 -16.60 -11.42
C VAL A 211 4.36 -16.22 -11.36
N LEU A 212 4.79 -15.49 -10.32
CA LEU A 212 6.20 -15.11 -10.18
C LEU A 212 7.13 -16.32 -10.10
N VAL A 213 6.71 -17.38 -9.39
CA VAL A 213 7.48 -18.64 -9.31
C VAL A 213 7.52 -19.35 -10.67
N ARG A 214 6.41 -19.38 -11.40
CA ARG A 214 6.31 -20.06 -12.70
C ARG A 214 7.20 -19.42 -13.77
N PHE A 215 7.33 -18.09 -13.78
CA PHE A 215 8.16 -17.35 -14.73
C PHE A 215 9.55 -17.00 -14.19
N ALA A 216 9.92 -17.56 -13.04
CA ALA A 216 11.27 -17.51 -12.54
C ALA A 216 12.17 -18.38 -13.41
N THR A 217 13.24 -17.80 -13.93
CA THR A 217 14.24 -18.52 -14.71
C THR A 217 15.61 -18.36 -14.12
N GLU A 218 16.33 -19.47 -14.02
CA GLU A 218 17.73 -19.46 -13.63
C GLU A 218 18.48 -18.46 -14.52
N PHE A 219 19.35 -17.67 -13.89
CA PHE A 219 20.34 -16.93 -14.66
C PHE A 219 21.19 -17.99 -15.36
N GLU A 220 21.19 -18.01 -16.69
CA GLU A 220 22.28 -18.67 -17.39
C GLU A 220 23.55 -17.96 -16.88
N ASP A 221 24.45 -18.72 -16.26
CA ASP A 221 25.81 -18.24 -15.94
C ASP A 221 26.45 -17.84 -17.28
N GLU A 222 26.23 -16.59 -17.71
CA GLU A 222 27.12 -15.95 -18.65
C GLU A 222 28.46 -15.83 -17.93
N GLY A 223 29.33 -16.79 -18.27
CA GLY A 223 30.47 -17.21 -17.48
C GLY A 223 31.48 -16.12 -17.11
N ALA A 224 32.29 -16.52 -16.13
CA ALA A 224 33.52 -15.89 -15.66
C ALA A 224 34.48 -15.43 -16.78
#